data_AF-A0A8S3BQW5-F1
#
_entry.id   AF-A0A8S3BQW5-F1
#
_cell.length_a   1.000
_cell.length_b   1.000
_cell.length_c   1.000
_cell.angle_alpha   90.00
_cell.angle_beta   90.00
_cell.angle_gamma   90.00
#
_symmetry.space_group_name_H-M   'P 1'
#
loop_
_entity.id
_entity.type
_entity.pdbx_description
1 polymer ?
#
loop_
_entity_poly.entity_id
_entity_poly.type
_entity_poly.pdbx_seq_one_letter_code
_entity_poly.pdbx_strand_id
1 'polypeptide(L)' 'MRFDDLLPLVKERDIREAIIKIDIETSEQYLCETGEQMFNQINIPFVMMEWANIKEIPARANLIEEFFTNRSYIPFNS' A
#
# COMPACT_ATOMS: atom_id res chain seq x y z
N MET A 1 4.59 6.33 12.69
CA MET A 1 5.61 6.14 11.64
C MET A 1 4.86 5.94 10.35
N ARG A 2 5.14 6.75 9.33
CA ARG A 2 4.48 6.70 8.03
C ARG A 2 5.19 5.68 7.14
N PHE A 3 4.51 5.13 6.14
CA PHE A 3 5.16 4.22 5.21
C PHE A 3 6.25 4.93 4.39
N ASP A 4 6.02 6.18 3.99
CA ASP A 4 6.99 7.03 3.30
C ASP A 4 8.27 7.32 4.11
N ASP A 5 8.24 7.18 5.44
CA ASP A 5 9.44 7.39 6.28
C ASP A 5 10.53 6.33 6.00
N LEU A 6 10.18 5.22 5.33
CA LEU A 6 11.12 4.18 4.89
C LEU A 6 11.82 4.52 3.57
N LEU A 7 11.28 5.45 2.77
CA LEU A 7 11.80 5.76 1.43
C LEU A 7 13.29 6.18 1.41
N PRO A 8 13.81 6.97 2.37
CA PRO A 8 15.24 7.30 2.40
C PRO A 8 16.13 6.05 2.48
N LEU A 9 15.72 5.06 3.28
CA LEU A 9 16.46 3.80 3.42
C LEU A 9 16.43 2.98 2.13
N VAL A 10 15.25 2.90 1.47
CA VAL A 10 15.10 2.21 0.19
C VAL A 10 16.01 2.84 -0.87
N LYS A 11 16.08 4.17 -0.92
CA LYS A 11 16.96 4.94 -1.81
C LYS A 11 18.44 4.79 -1.48
N GLU A 12 18.81 4.83 -0.20
CA GLU A 12 20.19 4.64 0.25
C GLU A 12 20.74 3.27 -0.19
N ARG A 13 19.87 2.28 -0.29
CA ARG A 13 20.19 0.92 -0.74
C ARG A 13 20.08 0.71 -2.24
N ASP A 14 19.78 1.75 -3.03
CA ASP A 14 19.51 1.70 -4.48
C ASP A 14 18.48 0.62 -4.87
N ILE A 15 17.47 0.41 -4.02
CA ILE A 15 16.35 -0.49 -4.33
C ILE A 15 15.41 0.24 -5.27
N ARG A 16 15.30 -0.22 -6.51
CA ARG A 16 14.47 0.40 -7.56
C ARG A 16 13.18 -0.36 -7.83
N GLU A 17 13.15 -1.64 -7.48
CA GLU A 17 12.02 -2.52 -7.70
C GLU A 17 11.73 -3.34 -6.44
N ALA A 18 10.44 -3.51 -6.13
CA ALA A 18 10.01 -4.23 -4.94
C ALA A 18 8.68 -4.94 -5.16
N ILE A 19 8.53 -6.12 -4.56
CA ILE A 19 7.23 -6.78 -4.39
C ILE A 19 6.78 -6.57 -2.95
N ILE A 20 5.50 -6.22 -2.74
CA ILE A 20 4.98 -5.91 -1.41
C ILE A 20 3.89 -6.91 -1.02
N LYS A 21 4.02 -7.52 0.17
CA LYS A 21 2.89 -8.11 0.92
C LYS A 21 2.44 -7.10 1.97
N ILE A 22 1.14 -6.85 2.04
CA ILE A 22 0.50 -5.98 3.02
C ILE A 22 -0.49 -6.82 3.83
N ASP A 23 -0.22 -6.89 5.13
CA ASP A 23 -0.95 -7.68 6.10
C ASP A 23 -0.90 -6.89 7.42
N ILE A 24 -1.71 -5.82 7.47
CA ILE A 24 -1.71 -4.81 8.54
C ILE A 24 -3.12 -4.61 9.04
N GLU A 25 -3.61 -5.61 9.77
CA GLU A 25 -4.92 -5.65 10.39
C GLU A 25 -5.48 -4.26 10.76
N THR A 26 -6.52 -3.82 10.04
CA THR A 26 -7.31 -2.60 10.28
C THR A 26 -6.59 -1.26 10.05
N SER A 27 -5.32 -1.28 9.63
CA SER A 27 -4.49 -0.09 9.41
C SER A 27 -4.17 0.18 7.95
N GLU A 28 -4.83 -0.51 7.02
CA GLU A 28 -4.60 -0.42 5.58
C GLU A 28 -4.87 0.99 5.06
N GLN A 29 -5.91 1.65 5.57
CA GLN A 29 -6.20 3.06 5.27
C GLN A 29 -4.99 3.96 5.56
N TYR A 30 -4.34 3.78 6.72
CA TYR A 30 -3.22 4.62 7.12
C TYR A 30 -2.00 4.41 6.20
N LEU A 31 -1.79 3.20 5.67
CA LEU A 31 -0.77 2.95 4.67
C LEU A 31 -1.07 3.69 3.36
N CYS A 32 -2.33 3.65 2.89
CA CYS A 32 -2.73 4.39 1.69
C CYS A 32 -2.55 5.90 1.85
N GLU A 33 -2.90 6.46 3.01
CA GLU A 33 -2.78 7.89 3.32
C GLU A 33 -1.33 8.37 3.47
N THR A 34 -0.40 7.48 3.80
CA THR A 34 0.97 7.85 4.18
C THR A 34 2.07 7.19 3.36
N GLY A 35 1.70 6.43 2.33
CA GLY A 35 2.61 5.66 1.48
C GLY A 35 2.73 6.17 0.05
N GLU A 36 2.08 7.29 -0.29
CA GLU A 36 2.01 7.79 -1.67
C GLU A 36 3.40 7.97 -2.30
N GLN A 37 4.38 8.51 -1.56
CA GLN A 37 5.71 8.74 -2.13
C GLN A 37 6.45 7.44 -2.40
N MET A 38 6.31 6.44 -1.54
CA MET A 38 6.88 5.11 -1.75
C MET A 38 6.34 4.48 -3.04
N PHE A 39 5.02 4.48 -3.22
CA PHE A 39 4.37 3.90 -4.40
C PHE A 39 4.62 4.68 -5.70
N ASN A 40 4.93 5.97 -5.61
CA ASN A 40 5.22 6.80 -6.79
C ASN A 40 6.69 6.73 -7.22
N GLN A 41 7.62 6.35 -6.34
CA GLN A 41 9.07 6.43 -6.59
C GLN A 41 9.74 5.07 -6.77
N ILE A 42 9.15 4.01 -6.22
CA ILE A 42 9.67 2.65 -6.37
C ILE A 42 8.82 1.92 -7.39
N ASN A 43 9.47 1.19 -8.31
CA ASN A 43 8.75 0.32 -9.22
C ASN A 43 8.18 -0.87 -8.43
N ILE A 44 6.89 -0.87 -8.16
CA ILE A 44 6.22 -1.97 -7.47
C ILE A 44 5.33 -2.67 -8.49
N PRO A 45 5.78 -3.76 -9.15
CA PRO A 45 4.96 -4.44 -10.13
C PRO A 45 3.83 -5.26 -9.51
N PHE A 46 3.91 -5.58 -8.22
CA PHE A 46 2.94 -6.44 -7.55
C PHE A 46 2.75 -6.06 -6.08
N VAL A 47 1.48 -6.00 -5.67
CA VAL A 47 1.05 -5.83 -4.29
C VAL A 47 0.07 -6.96 -3.96
N MET A 48 0.38 -7.72 -2.92
CA MET A 48 -0.55 -8.67 -2.32
C MET A 48 -1.06 -8.06 -1.01
N MET A 49 -2.35 -7.78 -0.92
CA MET A 49 -2.96 -7.16 0.27
C MET A 49 -4.05 -8.06 0.84
N GLU A 50 -3.98 -8.36 2.13
CA GLU A 50 -5.05 -8.99 2.92
C GLU A 50 -5.69 -7.92 3.81
N TRP A 51 -7.04 -7.84 3.86
CA TRP A 51 -7.74 -6.71 4.49
C TRP A 51 -9.20 -7.00 4.88
N ALA A 52 -9.45 -8.14 5.52
CA ALA A 52 -10.81 -8.65 5.77
C ALA A 52 -11.73 -7.72 6.57
N ASN A 53 -11.25 -7.14 7.67
CA ASN A 53 -12.11 -6.45 8.64
C ASN A 53 -12.52 -5.02 8.23
N ILE A 54 -11.70 -4.35 7.42
CA ILE A 54 -11.90 -2.93 7.09
C ILE A 54 -12.97 -2.73 6.00
N LYS A 55 -13.35 -3.81 5.31
CA LYS A 55 -14.42 -3.86 4.29
C LYS A 55 -15.79 -3.48 4.87
N GLU A 56 -16.01 -3.74 6.15
CA GLU A 56 -17.24 -3.39 6.88
C GLU A 56 -17.38 -1.87 7.09
N ILE A 57 -16.35 -1.08 6.75
CA ILE A 57 -16.36 0.38 6.84
C ILE A 57 -16.25 0.96 5.42
N PRO A 58 -17.37 1.25 4.73
CA PRO A 58 -17.39 1.58 3.30
C PRO A 58 -16.45 2.73 2.90
N ALA A 59 -16.36 3.78 3.72
CA ALA A 59 -15.49 4.91 3.44
C ALA A 59 -14.00 4.51 3.37
N ARG A 60 -13.58 3.56 4.22
CA ARG A 60 -12.20 3.04 4.22
C ARG A 60 -11.99 2.05 3.08
N ALA A 61 -13.00 1.23 2.81
CA ALA A 61 -12.99 0.29 1.71
C ALA A 61 -12.75 1.01 0.37
N ASN A 62 -13.52 2.06 0.11
CA ASN A 62 -13.40 2.88 -1.09
C ASN A 62 -12.02 3.52 -1.22
N LEU A 63 -11.46 4.07 -0.13
CA LEU A 63 -10.14 4.68 -0.14
C LEU A 63 -9.05 3.68 -0.56
N ILE A 64 -9.13 2.46 -0.02
CA ILE A 64 -8.17 1.40 -0.33
C ILE A 64 -8.34 0.94 -1.79
N GLU A 65 -9.58 0.67 -2.22
CA GLU A 65 -9.87 0.32 -3.61
C GLU A 65 -9.36 1.38 -4.57
N GLU A 66 -9.69 2.65 -4.36
CA GLU A 66 -9.22 3.76 -5.18
C GLU A 66 -7.69 3.86 -5.18
N PHE A 67 -7.03 3.73 -4.04
CA PHE A 67 -5.58 3.83 -3.95
C PHE A 67 -4.87 2.76 -4.79
N PHE A 68 -5.32 1.51 -4.71
CA PHE A 68 -4.69 0.37 -5.40
C PHE A 68 -5.11 0.27 -6.87
N THR A 69 -6.40 0.44 -7.18
CA THR A 69 -6.89 0.34 -8.56
C THR A 69 -6.36 1.45 -9.45
N ASN A 70 -6.22 2.69 -8.94
CA ASN A 70 -5.58 3.79 -9.69
C ASN A 70 -4.11 3.52 -10.04
N ARG A 71 -3.47 2.58 -9.32
CA ARG A 71 -2.09 2.13 -9.55
C ARG A 71 -2.03 0.77 -10.24
N SER A 72 -3.17 0.30 -10.78
CA SER A 72 -3.31 -1.00 -11.46
C SER A 72 -2.98 -2.21 -10.57
N TYR A 73 -3.15 -2.07 -9.25
CA TYR A 73 -3.05 -3.18 -8.31
C TYR A 73 -4.41 -3.81 -8.04
N ILE A 74 -4.41 -5.12 -7.79
CA ILE A 74 -5.60 -5.87 -7.40
C ILE A 74 -5.47 -6.16 -5.91
N PRO A 75 -6.20 -5.44 -5.03
CA PRO A 75 -6.23 -5.79 -3.62
C PRO A 75 -6.87 -7.19 -3.47
N PHE A 76 -6.16 -8.11 -2.81
CA PHE A 76 -6.64 -9.48 -2.68
C PHE A 76 -7.81 -9.52 -1.68
N ASN A 77 -8.92 -10.10 -2.12
CA ASN A 77 -10.12 -10.21 -1.30
C ASN A 77 -10.10 -11.59 -0.62
N SER A 78 -9.52 -11.67 0.58
CA SER A 78 -9.64 -12.86 1.46
C SER A 78 -10.93 -12.83 2.24
#